data_AF-A0A969G510-F1
#
_entry.id   AF-A0A969G510-F1
#
_cell.length_a   1.000
_cell.length_b   1.000
_cell.length_c   1.000
_cell.angle_alpha   90.00
_cell.angle_beta   90.00
_cell.angle_gamma   90.00
#
_symmetry.space_group_name_H-M   'P 1'
#
loop_
_entity.id
_entity.type
_entity.pdbx_description
1 polymer ?
#
loop_
_entity_poly.entity_id
_entity_poly.type
_entity_poly.pdbx_seq_one_letter_code
_entity_poly.pdbx_strand_id
1 'polypeptide(L)'
;TIEAAQVDLYAAGQVKPTDVDLVQGKTTVVRFPEAAGTTILNIIDAHADNAQDLLFGGAAGTIATLVQDDENGIGAISETLSRIDQPLDGMSITAEGNVGSFWLGNTLITHESLQNYLGQLAQWSSAFKASADLLLYSCFTALGATGEALMASLAAETGLNVAASTNVTGSANHGGDWILESRTGSIETQTPFTDETLANWDGALATLTVDSNLDNTTANTVVTLREAIAAANVGGTTTDRGDISVTGADEIRFNGVTLVTLNAGQLVISEELTITGGGTNVTIERDASASDFRIFGVSANVPTTFEDVTISGGKIGGVGGGIRSSGDVTLINSTVSGNSSGSQGGGIFSNREVTLTNSTVSGNSAGGEGGGIISFATAVSLTNSTVSGNSSNSAGGGIASIGAVTLTNSSVSNNSANTDAGGILNFDVLTLTNSTVSGNSAGNIGGGMRSNADAILTNSTIANNSAGNHGGGIFGNGAVTLTNSTIAFNEAGGNSGGIYARNPSSLNNTIVSNNSAVGTGSDLSGTFTVNSSLILNPNGATIAGSNNIFGQDPLLQALA
;
A
#
# COMPACT_ATOMS: atom_id res chain seq x y z
N THR A 1 -5.02 15.55 8.60
CA THR A 1 -4.95 16.70 9.53
C THR A 1 -6.19 17.54 9.33
N ILE A 2 -7.19 17.41 10.19
CA ILE A 2 -8.38 18.27 10.13
C ILE A 2 -7.95 19.63 10.69
N GLU A 3 -8.11 20.71 9.93
CA GLU A 3 -7.84 22.04 10.45
C GLU A 3 -8.87 22.41 11.52
N ALA A 4 -8.36 22.86 12.66
CA ALA A 4 -9.06 23.03 13.93
C ALA A 4 -10.30 23.95 13.90
N ALA A 5 -10.52 24.73 12.83
CA ALA A 5 -11.60 25.70 12.76
C ALA A 5 -12.96 25.14 12.27
N GLN A 6 -12.99 23.95 11.66
CA GLN A 6 -14.24 23.33 11.17
C GLN A 6 -14.91 22.38 12.18
N VAL A 7 -14.15 21.86 13.15
CA VAL A 7 -14.68 21.06 14.28
C VAL A 7 -15.52 21.94 15.23
N ASP A 8 -15.21 23.22 15.32
CA ASP A 8 -15.86 24.19 16.21
C ASP A 8 -17.28 24.64 15.79
N LEU A 9 -17.79 24.21 14.62
CA LEU A 9 -19.14 24.55 14.15
C LEU A 9 -20.16 23.39 14.23
N TYR A 10 -19.71 22.13 14.36
CA TYR A 10 -20.60 20.96 14.31
C TYR A 10 -21.07 20.45 15.68
N ALA A 11 -20.34 20.73 16.76
CA ALA A 11 -20.77 20.38 18.12
C ALA A 11 -21.53 21.51 18.84
N ALA A 12 -22.07 22.49 18.09
CA ALA A 12 -22.75 23.68 18.62
C ALA A 12 -24.07 23.33 19.36
N GLY A 13 -24.05 23.13 20.66
CA GLY A 13 -23.07 23.76 21.50
C GLY A 13 -23.12 23.27 22.92
N GLN A 14 -22.14 22.45 23.25
CA GLN A 14 -21.17 22.80 24.28
C GLN A 14 -20.11 21.70 24.42
N VAL A 15 -19.10 21.73 23.55
CA VAL A 15 -17.78 21.28 23.98
C VAL A 15 -17.17 22.44 24.76
N LYS A 16 -16.75 22.23 26.01
CA LYS A 16 -15.80 23.14 26.66
C LYS A 16 -14.41 22.71 26.18
N PRO A 17 -13.69 23.51 25.37
CA PRO A 17 -12.32 23.22 24.96
C PRO A 17 -11.32 23.53 26.09
N THR A 18 -11.63 23.08 27.30
CA THR A 18 -10.78 23.30 28.49
C THR A 18 -10.36 22.02 29.20
N ASP A 19 -10.82 20.83 28.78
CA ASP A 19 -10.14 19.59 29.18
C ASP A 19 -8.94 19.39 28.25
N VAL A 20 -7.80 19.85 28.74
CA VAL A 20 -6.47 19.73 28.13
C VAL A 20 -5.93 18.29 28.08
N ASP A 21 -6.74 17.28 28.44
CA ASP A 21 -6.27 15.91 28.70
C ASP A 21 -6.71 14.85 27.67
N LEU A 22 -7.34 15.19 26.54
CA LEU A 22 -7.87 14.17 25.61
C LEU A 22 -7.48 14.29 24.13
N VAL A 23 -6.46 15.10 23.82
CA VAL A 23 -5.68 14.93 22.60
C VAL A 23 -4.21 14.87 22.99
N GLN A 24 -3.71 13.67 23.28
CA GLN A 24 -2.27 13.40 23.36
C GLN A 24 -1.98 12.04 22.70
N GLY A 25 -1.48 12.09 21.47
CA GLY A 25 -1.17 10.92 20.63
C GLY A 25 -1.86 10.97 19.26
N LYS A 26 -2.06 9.80 18.62
CA LYS A 26 -2.86 9.64 17.40
C LYS A 26 -4.37 9.53 17.67
N THR A 27 -4.76 9.24 18.91
CA THR A 27 -6.15 8.94 19.30
C THR A 27 -7.01 10.20 19.38
N THR A 28 -8.13 10.22 18.65
CA THR A 28 -9.12 11.31 18.67
C THR A 28 -10.26 10.94 19.61
N VAL A 29 -10.56 11.80 20.61
CA VAL A 29 -11.66 11.62 21.56
C VAL A 29 -12.70 12.72 21.38
N VAL A 30 -13.98 12.34 21.31
CA VAL A 30 -15.13 13.23 21.17
C VAL A 30 -16.08 13.02 22.34
N ARG A 31 -16.41 14.09 23.07
CA ARG A 31 -17.39 14.05 24.17
C ARG A 31 -18.69 14.71 23.75
N PHE A 32 -19.78 13.98 23.86
CA PHE A 32 -21.13 14.46 23.56
C PHE A 32 -21.79 15.07 24.81
N PRO A 33 -22.84 15.91 24.66
CA PRO A 33 -23.52 16.53 25.79
C PRO A 33 -23.94 15.51 26.85
N GLU A 34 -23.84 15.85 28.13
CA GLU A 34 -24.20 14.94 29.22
C GLU A 34 -25.68 14.52 29.16
N ALA A 35 -25.94 13.25 29.45
CA ALA A 35 -27.27 12.72 29.70
C ALA A 35 -27.37 12.26 31.16
N ALA A 36 -28.42 12.67 31.86
CA ALA A 36 -28.58 12.34 33.27
C ALA A 36 -28.65 10.81 33.47
N GLY A 37 -27.64 10.26 34.15
CA GLY A 37 -27.58 8.83 34.45
C GLY A 37 -26.99 7.94 33.35
N THR A 38 -26.35 8.52 32.32
CA THR A 38 -25.71 7.75 31.24
C THR A 38 -24.34 8.31 30.90
N THR A 39 -23.29 7.48 31.03
CA THR A 39 -21.96 7.71 30.44
C THR A 39 -21.47 6.45 29.75
N ILE A 40 -21.39 6.45 28.42
CA ILE A 40 -20.97 5.29 27.62
C ILE A 40 -19.66 5.61 26.91
N LEU A 41 -18.70 4.69 26.99
CA LEU A 41 -17.50 4.75 26.14
C LEU A 41 -17.79 4.04 24.81
N ASN A 42 -17.65 4.74 23.70
CA ASN A 42 -17.79 4.20 22.36
C ASN A 42 -16.42 4.09 21.69
N ILE A 43 -15.98 2.87 21.48
CA ILE A 43 -14.75 2.55 20.77
C ILE A 43 -15.11 2.27 19.31
N ILE A 44 -14.55 3.02 18.38
CA ILE A 44 -14.75 2.83 16.96
C ILE A 44 -13.42 2.41 16.36
N ASP A 45 -13.44 1.37 15.54
CA ASP A 45 -12.29 0.94 14.77
C ASP A 45 -12.10 1.82 13.52
N ALA A 46 -10.87 2.20 13.21
CA ALA A 46 -10.56 3.03 12.04
C ALA A 46 -10.82 2.35 10.69
N HIS A 47 -10.89 1.01 10.64
CA HIS A 47 -11.22 0.28 9.41
C HIS A 47 -12.72 0.31 9.09
N ALA A 48 -13.59 0.62 10.06
CA ALA A 48 -15.01 0.72 9.77
C ALA A 48 -15.27 1.77 8.67
N ASP A 49 -16.16 1.43 7.72
CA ASP A 49 -16.55 2.33 6.63
C ASP A 49 -16.87 3.73 7.17
N ASN A 50 -16.24 4.77 6.61
CA ASN A 50 -16.46 6.15 7.03
C ASN A 50 -16.47 6.32 8.57
N ALA A 51 -15.54 5.68 9.30
CA ALA A 51 -15.50 5.67 10.78
C ALA A 51 -15.63 7.06 11.44
N GLN A 52 -15.27 8.11 10.70
CA GLN A 52 -15.42 9.49 11.15
C GLN A 52 -16.87 9.92 11.38
N ASP A 53 -17.82 9.41 10.59
CA ASP A 53 -19.25 9.69 10.74
C ASP A 53 -19.80 9.02 12.00
N LEU A 54 -19.30 7.82 12.34
CA LEU A 54 -19.59 7.14 13.60
C LEU A 54 -18.97 7.91 14.78
N LEU A 55 -17.73 8.41 14.64
CA LEU A 55 -17.00 9.13 15.69
C LEU A 55 -17.69 10.45 16.06
N PHE A 56 -18.29 11.13 15.09
CA PHE A 56 -19.03 12.38 15.31
C PHE A 56 -20.54 12.19 15.49
N GLY A 57 -21.05 10.95 15.40
CA GLY A 57 -22.47 10.61 15.46
C GLY A 57 -23.00 10.12 16.81
N GLY A 58 -22.28 10.39 17.90
CA GLY A 58 -22.62 9.90 19.23
C GLY A 58 -23.89 10.51 19.85
N ALA A 59 -24.62 9.73 20.62
CA ALA A 59 -25.76 10.18 21.42
C ALA A 59 -25.29 10.94 22.68
N ALA A 60 -26.21 11.70 23.29
CA ALA A 60 -25.94 12.36 24.57
C ALA A 60 -25.50 11.35 25.65
N GLY A 61 -24.46 11.67 26.41
CA GLY A 61 -23.81 10.78 27.37
C GLY A 61 -22.67 9.93 26.78
N THR A 62 -22.36 10.05 25.49
CA THR A 62 -21.29 9.27 24.84
C THR A 62 -19.93 9.94 24.90
N ILE A 63 -18.89 9.14 25.12
CA ILE A 63 -17.49 9.48 24.91
C ILE A 63 -17.02 8.58 23.76
N ALA A 64 -16.83 9.13 22.57
CA ALA A 64 -16.40 8.36 21.40
C ALA A 64 -14.88 8.49 21.19
N THR A 65 -14.23 7.41 20.77
CA THR A 65 -12.81 7.41 20.43
C THR A 65 -12.52 6.48 19.26
N LEU A 66 -11.44 6.75 18.53
CA LEU A 66 -10.99 5.96 17.40
C LEU A 66 -9.75 5.14 17.77
N VAL A 67 -9.79 3.82 17.58
CA VAL A 67 -8.59 2.96 17.57
C VAL A 67 -8.02 2.99 16.15
N GLN A 68 -6.76 3.39 16.01
CA GLN A 68 -6.11 3.45 14.70
C GLN A 68 -5.77 2.06 14.16
N ASP A 69 -5.62 1.98 12.85
CA ASP A 69 -5.27 0.76 12.12
C ASP A 69 -3.98 0.08 12.60
N ASP A 70 -3.00 0.88 13.02
CA ASP A 70 -1.70 0.40 13.50
C ASP A 70 -1.61 0.17 15.02
N GLU A 71 -2.71 0.35 15.76
CA GLU A 71 -2.75 0.20 17.22
C GLU A 71 -3.13 -1.21 17.67
N ASN A 72 -2.58 -1.65 18.81
CA ASN A 72 -3.10 -2.81 19.50
C ASN A 72 -4.44 -2.44 20.16
N GLY A 73 -5.55 -2.97 19.65
CA GLY A 73 -6.89 -2.53 20.06
C GLY A 73 -7.18 -2.64 21.56
N ILE A 74 -6.84 -3.77 22.19
CA ILE A 74 -7.05 -3.96 23.63
C ILE A 74 -6.16 -3.01 24.45
N GLY A 75 -4.91 -2.80 24.02
CA GLY A 75 -4.02 -1.79 24.59
C GLY A 75 -4.60 -0.37 24.52
N ALA A 76 -5.11 0.02 23.36
CA ALA A 76 -5.71 1.34 23.15
C ALA A 76 -6.96 1.58 24.03
N ILE A 77 -7.82 0.56 24.17
CA ILE A 77 -8.97 0.64 25.10
C ILE A 77 -8.49 0.75 26.55
N SER A 78 -7.56 -0.11 26.98
CA SER A 78 -6.98 -0.06 28.34
C SER A 78 -6.42 1.33 28.67
N GLU A 79 -5.68 1.93 27.74
CA GLU A 79 -5.14 3.27 27.91
C GLU A 79 -6.25 4.32 28.01
N THR A 80 -7.27 4.23 27.15
CA THR A 80 -8.43 5.14 27.19
C THR A 80 -9.16 5.06 28.52
N LEU A 81 -9.48 3.85 29.00
CA LEU A 81 -10.15 3.63 30.28
C LEU A 81 -9.35 4.18 31.47
N SER A 82 -8.02 4.08 31.43
CA SER A 82 -7.16 4.61 32.50
C SER A 82 -7.21 6.14 32.67
N ARG A 83 -7.74 6.85 31.66
CA ARG A 83 -7.86 8.32 31.62
C ARG A 83 -9.27 8.81 31.93
N ILE A 84 -10.22 7.90 32.18
CA ILE A 84 -11.60 8.26 32.51
C ILE A 84 -11.77 8.20 34.03
N ASP A 85 -11.83 9.37 34.66
CA ASP A 85 -11.88 9.52 36.11
C ASP A 85 -13.29 9.32 36.72
N GLN A 86 -14.24 8.77 35.95
CA GLN A 86 -15.60 8.50 36.41
C GLN A 86 -16.09 7.10 36.00
N PRO A 87 -16.87 6.41 36.85
CA PRO A 87 -17.45 5.13 36.48
C PRO A 87 -18.42 5.23 35.30
N LEU A 88 -18.21 4.39 34.29
CA LEU A 88 -19.02 4.30 33.08
C LEU A 88 -20.28 3.43 33.29
N ASP A 89 -21.37 3.80 32.64
CA ASP A 89 -22.63 3.03 32.58
C ASP A 89 -22.59 1.94 31.51
N GLY A 90 -21.60 1.94 30.62
CA GLY A 90 -21.43 0.91 29.60
C GLY A 90 -20.29 1.22 28.65
N MET A 91 -19.97 0.25 27.81
CA MET A 91 -19.04 0.39 26.70
C MET A 91 -19.67 -0.16 25.43
N SER A 92 -19.25 0.38 24.31
CA SER A 92 -19.54 -0.16 22.98
C SER A 92 -18.25 -0.28 22.19
N ILE A 93 -18.16 -1.30 21.36
CA ILE A 93 -17.11 -1.50 20.37
C ILE A 93 -17.79 -1.63 19.01
N THR A 94 -17.39 -0.80 18.06
CA THR A 94 -17.85 -0.81 16.68
C THR A 94 -16.67 -1.13 15.78
N ALA A 95 -16.69 -2.33 15.20
CA ALA A 95 -15.53 -2.94 14.57
C ALA A 95 -15.96 -3.97 13.51
N GLU A 96 -15.12 -4.22 12.51
CA GLU A 96 -15.38 -5.26 11.53
C GLU A 96 -15.28 -6.65 12.15
N GLY A 97 -16.28 -7.50 11.87
CA GLY A 97 -16.46 -8.81 12.48
C GLY A 97 -16.62 -9.95 11.49
N ASN A 98 -16.38 -11.16 11.99
CA ASN A 98 -16.67 -12.45 11.37
C ASN A 98 -17.16 -13.44 12.44
N VAL A 99 -17.50 -14.66 12.06
CA VAL A 99 -17.98 -15.69 12.99
C VAL A 99 -16.97 -15.97 14.11
N GLY A 100 -17.30 -15.54 15.33
CA GLY A 100 -16.48 -15.74 16.53
C GLY A 100 -15.24 -14.85 16.61
N SER A 101 -15.18 -13.75 15.85
CA SER A 101 -14.04 -12.84 15.88
C SER A 101 -14.37 -11.42 15.42
N PHE A 102 -13.56 -10.44 15.81
CA PHE A 102 -13.59 -9.08 15.26
C PHE A 102 -12.20 -8.45 15.26
N TRP A 103 -11.94 -7.53 14.34
CA TRP A 103 -10.70 -6.77 14.27
C TRP A 103 -10.78 -5.49 15.10
N LEU A 104 -9.73 -5.19 15.84
CA LEU A 104 -9.59 -3.91 16.54
C LEU A 104 -8.14 -3.41 16.43
N GLY A 105 -7.96 -2.35 15.64
CA GLY A 105 -6.70 -1.88 15.10
C GLY A 105 -6.02 -2.99 14.29
N ASN A 106 -4.81 -3.36 14.69
CA ASN A 106 -4.05 -4.45 14.08
C ASN A 106 -4.27 -5.80 14.77
N THR A 107 -5.23 -5.91 15.71
CA THR A 107 -5.43 -7.10 16.52
C THR A 107 -6.72 -7.81 16.16
N LEU A 108 -6.63 -9.07 15.73
CA LEU A 108 -7.80 -9.95 15.64
C LEU A 108 -8.15 -10.50 17.02
N ILE A 109 -9.37 -10.22 17.48
CA ILE A 109 -9.90 -10.70 18.75
C ILE A 109 -10.72 -11.96 18.49
N THR A 110 -10.28 -13.07 19.09
CA THR A 110 -10.97 -14.37 19.13
C THR A 110 -10.99 -14.88 20.56
N HIS A 111 -11.72 -15.96 20.83
CA HIS A 111 -11.67 -16.64 22.13
C HIS A 111 -10.23 -17.00 22.56
N GLU A 112 -9.43 -17.49 21.61
CA GLU A 112 -8.05 -17.88 21.81
C GLU A 112 -7.12 -16.68 21.96
N SER A 113 -7.26 -15.65 21.13
CA SER A 113 -6.36 -14.48 21.20
C SER A 113 -6.60 -13.64 22.45
N LEU A 114 -7.82 -13.63 23.00
CA LEU A 114 -8.16 -12.98 24.28
C LEU A 114 -7.35 -13.52 25.47
N GLN A 115 -6.88 -14.76 25.41
CA GLN A 115 -6.06 -15.35 26.48
C GLN A 115 -4.75 -14.58 26.71
N ASN A 116 -4.28 -13.82 25.72
CA ASN A 116 -3.11 -12.97 25.85
C ASN A 116 -3.39 -11.66 26.60
N TYR A 117 -4.67 -11.33 26.84
CA TYR A 117 -5.10 -10.03 27.35
C TYR A 117 -5.88 -10.09 28.67
N LEU A 118 -6.01 -11.27 29.30
CA LEU A 118 -6.82 -11.47 30.51
C LEU A 118 -6.52 -10.45 31.62
N GLY A 119 -5.24 -10.14 31.85
CA GLY A 119 -4.83 -9.17 32.86
C GLY A 119 -5.29 -7.73 32.56
N GLN A 120 -5.36 -7.33 31.29
CA GLN A 120 -5.88 -6.03 30.88
C GLN A 120 -7.41 -6.00 30.97
N LEU A 121 -8.08 -7.05 30.50
CA LEU A 121 -9.54 -7.18 30.53
C LEU A 121 -10.07 -7.18 31.97
N ALA A 122 -9.41 -7.88 32.88
CA ALA A 122 -9.76 -7.89 34.30
C ALA A 122 -9.63 -6.52 34.97
N GLN A 123 -8.75 -5.64 34.47
CA GLN A 123 -8.63 -4.28 34.97
C GLN A 123 -9.76 -3.37 34.49
N TRP A 124 -10.35 -3.65 33.32
CA TRP A 124 -11.44 -2.87 32.76
C TRP A 124 -12.63 -2.80 33.70
N SER A 125 -12.92 -3.87 34.45
CA SER A 125 -14.07 -3.94 35.37
C SER A 125 -14.11 -2.79 36.39
N SER A 126 -12.96 -2.23 36.75
CA SER A 126 -12.85 -1.11 37.71
C SER A 126 -13.32 0.23 37.15
N ALA A 127 -13.39 0.37 35.82
CA ALA A 127 -13.86 1.56 35.14
C ALA A 127 -15.39 1.63 35.00
N PHE A 128 -16.10 0.54 35.33
CA PHE A 128 -17.53 0.39 35.07
C PHE A 128 -18.38 0.28 36.34
N LYS A 129 -19.62 0.75 36.24
CA LYS A 129 -20.66 0.51 37.25
C LYS A 129 -21.10 -0.96 37.20
N ALA A 130 -21.71 -1.43 38.30
CA ALA A 130 -22.12 -2.83 38.43
C ALA A 130 -23.19 -3.30 37.43
N SER A 131 -23.94 -2.39 36.82
CA SER A 131 -24.96 -2.66 35.79
C SER A 131 -24.50 -2.24 34.39
N ALA A 132 -23.19 -2.10 34.18
CA ALA A 132 -22.65 -1.72 32.89
C ALA A 132 -22.57 -2.93 31.96
N ASP A 133 -22.81 -2.68 30.68
CA ASP A 133 -22.75 -3.71 29.65
C ASP A 133 -21.70 -3.35 28.59
N LEU A 134 -21.33 -4.36 27.80
CA LEU A 134 -20.54 -4.24 26.59
C LEU A 134 -21.42 -4.52 25.37
N LEU A 135 -21.62 -3.51 24.53
CA LEU A 135 -22.31 -3.62 23.25
C LEU A 135 -21.28 -3.82 22.13
N LEU A 136 -21.28 -4.97 21.48
CA LEU A 136 -20.35 -5.28 20.40
C LEU A 136 -21.06 -5.26 19.05
N TYR A 137 -20.90 -4.14 18.35
CA TYR A 137 -21.37 -3.93 16.98
C TYR A 137 -20.30 -4.44 16.02
N SER A 138 -20.43 -5.69 15.60
CA SER A 138 -19.53 -6.34 14.65
C SER A 138 -20.23 -7.53 14.00
N CYS A 139 -20.15 -7.65 12.68
CA CYS A 139 -20.90 -8.65 11.92
C CYS A 139 -20.60 -10.08 12.43
N PHE A 140 -21.64 -10.89 12.59
CA PHE A 140 -21.58 -12.34 12.89
C PHE A 140 -20.78 -12.77 14.13
N THR A 141 -20.30 -11.84 14.94
CA THR A 141 -19.29 -12.15 15.97
C THR A 141 -19.81 -13.09 17.06
N ALA A 142 -21.11 -13.07 17.34
CA ALA A 142 -21.77 -13.98 18.27
C ALA A 142 -22.41 -15.21 17.61
N LEU A 143 -22.25 -15.39 16.30
CA LEU A 143 -22.88 -16.51 15.60
C LEU A 143 -22.18 -17.84 15.94
N GLY A 144 -22.98 -18.83 16.32
CA GLY A 144 -22.52 -20.20 16.55
C GLY A 144 -21.65 -20.38 17.79
N ALA A 145 -21.13 -21.60 17.97
CA ALA A 145 -20.43 -22.00 19.19
C ALA A 145 -19.14 -21.20 19.47
N THR A 146 -18.42 -20.78 18.42
CA THR A 146 -17.22 -19.95 18.57
C THR A 146 -17.58 -18.53 19.03
N GLY A 147 -18.65 -17.94 18.49
CA GLY A 147 -19.17 -16.66 18.94
C GLY A 147 -19.69 -16.69 20.38
N GLU A 148 -20.43 -17.73 20.75
CA GLU A 148 -20.86 -17.94 22.14
C GLU A 148 -19.66 -18.04 23.10
N ALA A 149 -18.58 -18.75 22.72
CA ALA A 149 -17.37 -18.86 23.52
C ALA A 149 -16.62 -17.53 23.67
N LEU A 150 -16.54 -16.74 22.58
CA LEU A 150 -15.97 -15.39 22.60
C LEU A 150 -16.76 -14.48 23.56
N MET A 151 -18.09 -14.42 23.44
CA MET A 151 -18.93 -13.62 24.33
C MET A 151 -18.78 -14.05 25.79
N ALA A 152 -18.80 -15.35 26.08
CA ALA A 152 -18.63 -15.86 27.44
C ALA A 152 -17.28 -15.46 28.04
N SER A 153 -16.23 -15.41 27.21
CA SER A 153 -14.89 -14.99 27.65
C SER A 153 -14.84 -13.50 27.94
N LEU A 154 -15.38 -12.67 27.04
CA LEU A 154 -15.49 -11.23 27.28
C LEU A 154 -16.28 -10.93 28.57
N ALA A 155 -17.41 -11.60 28.78
CA ALA A 155 -18.21 -11.41 29.99
C ALA A 155 -17.47 -11.85 31.27
N ALA A 156 -16.81 -13.02 31.23
CA ALA A 156 -16.07 -13.53 32.38
C ALA A 156 -14.89 -12.65 32.78
N GLU A 157 -14.14 -12.14 31.79
CA GLU A 157 -12.91 -11.40 32.05
C GLU A 157 -13.16 -9.92 32.34
N THR A 158 -14.17 -9.30 31.72
CA THR A 158 -14.50 -7.89 31.97
C THR A 158 -15.48 -7.70 33.14
N GLY A 159 -16.24 -8.75 33.49
CA GLY A 159 -17.34 -8.68 34.45
C GLY A 159 -18.59 -7.98 33.93
N LEU A 160 -18.64 -7.62 32.64
CA LEU A 160 -19.78 -6.97 32.00
C LEU A 160 -20.72 -8.02 31.38
N ASN A 161 -22.01 -7.70 31.32
CA ASN A 161 -22.89 -8.40 30.40
C ASN A 161 -22.56 -7.96 28.97
N VAL A 162 -22.52 -8.89 28.02
CA VAL A 162 -22.14 -8.63 26.62
C VAL A 162 -23.35 -8.82 25.72
N ALA A 163 -23.60 -7.87 24.84
CA ALA A 163 -24.51 -8.02 23.70
C ALA A 163 -23.71 -7.99 22.40
N ALA A 164 -24.01 -8.86 21.44
CA ALA A 164 -23.29 -8.92 20.17
C ALA A 164 -24.19 -9.44 19.03
N SER A 165 -23.82 -9.09 17.80
CA SER A 165 -24.60 -9.46 16.60
C SER A 165 -24.30 -10.88 16.11
N THR A 166 -25.33 -11.50 15.55
CA THR A 166 -25.29 -12.83 14.91
C THR A 166 -25.50 -12.77 13.39
N ASN A 167 -25.67 -11.57 12.83
CA ASN A 167 -25.94 -11.30 11.43
C ASN A 167 -25.10 -10.10 10.94
N VAL A 168 -25.46 -9.50 9.80
CA VAL A 168 -24.82 -8.28 9.30
C VAL A 168 -25.18 -7.10 10.21
N THR A 169 -24.18 -6.46 10.78
CA THR A 169 -24.33 -5.22 11.57
C THR A 169 -24.05 -3.99 10.69
N GLY A 170 -24.99 -3.06 10.61
CA GLY A 170 -24.81 -1.82 9.86
C GLY A 170 -26.05 -1.37 9.08
N SER A 171 -25.80 -0.77 7.91
CA SER A 171 -26.85 -0.22 7.03
C SER A 171 -27.78 -1.30 6.48
N ALA A 172 -29.08 -0.98 6.45
CA ALA A 172 -30.08 -1.81 5.80
C ALA A 172 -29.86 -1.96 4.29
N ASN A 173 -29.12 -1.03 3.65
CA ASN A 173 -28.77 -1.13 2.23
C ASN A 173 -27.83 -2.30 1.95
N HIS A 174 -27.02 -2.71 2.94
CA HIS A 174 -26.15 -3.87 2.88
C HIS A 174 -26.77 -5.10 3.57
N GLY A 175 -28.07 -5.07 3.85
CA GLY A 175 -28.80 -6.15 4.50
C GLY A 175 -28.54 -6.28 6.01
N GLY A 176 -27.94 -5.26 6.62
CA GLY A 176 -27.67 -5.21 8.04
C GLY A 176 -28.72 -4.50 8.88
N ASP A 177 -28.58 -4.63 10.19
CA ASP A 177 -29.25 -3.79 11.16
C ASP A 177 -28.33 -3.50 12.35
N TRP A 178 -28.78 -2.70 13.32
CA TRP A 178 -28.01 -2.36 14.52
C TRP A 178 -28.48 -3.13 15.75
N ILE A 179 -29.15 -4.27 15.56
CA ILE A 179 -29.68 -5.11 16.62
C ILE A 179 -28.58 -6.07 17.08
N LEU A 180 -28.47 -6.23 18.41
CA LEU A 180 -27.59 -7.21 19.03
C LEU A 180 -28.45 -8.36 19.55
N GLU A 181 -28.49 -9.46 18.79
CA GLU A 181 -29.41 -10.59 19.04
C GLU A 181 -28.95 -11.49 20.18
N SER A 182 -27.63 -11.60 20.36
CA SER A 182 -27.05 -12.49 21.36
C SER A 182 -26.61 -11.70 22.59
N ARG A 183 -26.87 -12.25 23.78
CA ARG A 183 -26.65 -11.55 25.04
C ARG A 183 -26.21 -12.50 26.15
N THR A 184 -25.28 -12.06 26.99
CA THR A 184 -25.00 -12.67 28.29
C THR A 184 -25.68 -11.83 29.37
N GLY A 185 -26.68 -12.36 30.07
CA GLY A 185 -27.38 -11.60 31.12
C GLY A 185 -28.38 -10.57 30.59
N SER A 186 -28.75 -9.62 31.43
CA SER A 186 -29.59 -8.46 31.07
C SER A 186 -28.74 -7.36 30.46
N ILE A 187 -29.31 -6.57 29.55
CA ILE A 187 -28.62 -5.45 28.91
C ILE A 187 -29.44 -4.18 29.16
N GLU A 188 -28.85 -3.23 29.87
CA GLU A 188 -29.44 -1.95 30.25
C GLU A 188 -28.83 -0.77 29.47
N THR A 189 -27.62 -0.94 28.94
CA THR A 189 -26.87 0.04 28.17
C THR A 189 -27.59 0.36 26.86
N GLN A 190 -27.77 1.65 26.58
CA GLN A 190 -28.37 2.12 25.33
C GLN A 190 -27.33 2.21 24.21
N THR A 191 -27.79 2.28 22.96
CA THR A 191 -26.90 2.52 21.83
C THR A 191 -26.08 3.81 22.02
N PRO A 192 -24.78 3.83 21.66
CA PRO A 192 -23.95 5.03 21.75
C PRO A 192 -24.23 6.04 20.62
N PHE A 193 -25.08 5.70 19.65
CA PHE A 193 -25.30 6.51 18.43
C PHE A 193 -26.68 7.17 18.41
N THR A 194 -26.79 8.28 17.69
CA THR A 194 -28.09 8.90 17.41
C THR A 194 -28.86 8.12 16.34
N ASP A 195 -30.19 8.20 16.34
CA ASP A 195 -31.04 7.61 15.29
C ASP A 195 -30.66 8.14 13.89
N GLU A 196 -30.26 9.41 13.80
CA GLU A 196 -29.81 10.04 12.54
C GLU A 196 -28.51 9.39 12.03
N THR A 197 -27.54 9.16 12.91
CA THR A 197 -26.28 8.47 12.56
C THR A 197 -26.56 7.06 12.07
N LEU A 198 -27.35 6.28 12.81
CA LEU A 198 -27.66 4.89 12.44
C LEU A 198 -28.44 4.80 11.12
N ALA A 199 -29.28 5.79 10.80
CA ALA A 199 -30.06 5.83 9.57
C ALA A 199 -29.26 6.30 8.35
N ASN A 200 -28.22 7.12 8.55
CA ASN A 200 -27.45 7.74 7.47
C ASN A 200 -26.11 7.04 7.19
N TRP A 201 -25.57 6.29 8.14
CA TRP A 201 -24.32 5.55 7.93
C TRP A 201 -24.54 4.39 6.97
N ASP A 202 -23.82 4.40 5.85
CA ASP A 202 -23.97 3.45 4.74
C ASP A 202 -22.73 2.56 4.61
N GLY A 203 -22.61 1.60 5.53
CA GLY A 203 -21.55 0.60 5.53
C GLY A 203 -22.01 -0.70 6.19
N ALA A 204 -21.10 -1.66 6.26
CA ALA A 204 -21.31 -2.88 7.06
C ALA A 204 -20.01 -3.28 7.77
N LEU A 205 -20.15 -3.78 8.98
CA LEU A 205 -19.02 -4.07 9.85
C LEU A 205 -18.48 -5.49 9.61
N ALA A 206 -18.15 -5.82 8.36
CA ALA A 206 -17.66 -7.14 7.92
C ALA A 206 -16.34 -7.00 7.17
N THR A 207 -15.52 -8.05 7.19
CA THR A 207 -14.21 -8.04 6.50
C THR A 207 -13.82 -9.45 6.06
N LEU A 208 -13.04 -9.57 5.00
CA LEU A 208 -12.58 -10.87 4.52
C LEU A 208 -11.28 -11.26 5.21
N THR A 209 -11.30 -12.30 6.06
CA THR A 209 -10.11 -12.71 6.83
C THR A 209 -9.58 -14.06 6.38
N VAL A 210 -8.43 -14.07 5.72
CA VAL A 210 -7.73 -15.29 5.30
C VAL A 210 -6.97 -15.89 6.48
N ASP A 211 -7.34 -17.10 6.90
CA ASP A 211 -6.70 -17.84 7.98
C ASP A 211 -6.14 -19.21 7.55
N SER A 212 -6.12 -19.45 6.23
CA SER A 212 -5.57 -20.67 5.63
C SER A 212 -4.58 -20.37 4.51
N ASN A 213 -3.50 -21.14 4.47
CA ASN A 213 -2.52 -21.12 3.39
C ASN A 213 -2.86 -22.05 2.22
N LEU A 214 -4.00 -22.74 2.28
CA LEU A 214 -4.44 -23.63 1.20
C LEU A 214 -4.86 -22.80 -0.03
N ASP A 215 -4.76 -23.42 -1.21
CA ASP A 215 -5.18 -22.82 -2.48
C ASP A 215 -6.36 -23.60 -3.08
N ASN A 216 -7.56 -23.44 -2.51
CA ASN A 216 -8.77 -24.10 -3.00
C ASN A 216 -10.03 -23.26 -2.69
N THR A 217 -11.21 -23.76 -3.05
CA THR A 217 -12.51 -23.16 -2.71
C THR A 217 -13.45 -24.17 -2.05
N THR A 218 -12.87 -25.10 -1.28
CA THR A 218 -13.59 -26.25 -0.76
C THR A 218 -14.27 -25.85 0.53
N ALA A 219 -15.59 -25.97 0.60
CA ALA A 219 -16.32 -25.65 1.81
C ALA A 219 -15.74 -26.40 3.04
N ASN A 220 -15.06 -25.66 3.91
CA ASN A 220 -14.40 -26.14 5.11
C ASN A 220 -14.59 -25.10 6.26
N THR A 221 -13.82 -25.15 7.34
CA THR A 221 -14.00 -24.20 8.46
C THR A 221 -12.93 -23.11 8.49
N VAL A 222 -12.22 -22.87 7.39
CA VAL A 222 -11.17 -21.86 7.22
C VAL A 222 -11.37 -21.14 5.88
N VAL A 223 -10.85 -19.92 5.78
CA VAL A 223 -10.96 -19.07 4.59
C VAL A 223 -9.59 -18.97 3.93
N THR A 224 -9.51 -19.37 2.67
CA THR A 224 -8.34 -19.22 1.82
C THR A 224 -8.36 -17.88 1.07
N LEU A 225 -7.20 -17.44 0.57
CA LEU A 225 -7.12 -16.25 -0.28
C LEU A 225 -8.00 -16.38 -1.54
N ARG A 226 -8.14 -17.59 -2.09
CA ARG A 226 -8.96 -17.81 -3.29
C ARG A 226 -10.45 -17.66 -2.98
N GLU A 227 -10.91 -18.10 -1.82
CA GLU A 227 -12.29 -17.90 -1.35
C GLU A 227 -12.56 -16.43 -1.06
N ALA A 228 -11.66 -15.75 -0.37
CA ALA A 228 -11.78 -14.33 -0.07
C ALA A 228 -11.91 -13.49 -1.37
N ILE A 229 -11.02 -13.70 -2.35
CA ILE A 229 -11.11 -12.99 -3.64
C ILE A 229 -12.39 -13.37 -4.41
N ALA A 230 -12.82 -14.62 -4.34
CA ALA A 230 -14.06 -15.04 -4.98
C ALA A 230 -15.30 -14.36 -4.37
N ALA A 231 -15.31 -14.16 -3.06
CA ALA A 231 -16.36 -13.42 -2.35
C ALA A 231 -16.35 -11.93 -2.71
N ALA A 232 -15.18 -11.29 -2.68
CA ALA A 232 -15.00 -9.89 -3.05
C ALA A 232 -15.52 -9.59 -4.47
N ASN A 233 -15.19 -10.47 -5.42
CA ASN A 233 -15.58 -10.31 -6.81
C ASN A 233 -17.11 -10.32 -7.08
N VAL A 234 -17.93 -10.76 -6.12
CA VAL A 234 -19.38 -10.88 -6.30
C VAL A 234 -20.19 -10.05 -5.30
N GLY A 235 -19.57 -9.29 -4.41
CA GLY A 235 -20.27 -8.59 -3.34
C GLY A 235 -21.06 -9.56 -2.46
N GLY A 236 -20.44 -10.69 -2.11
CA GLY A 236 -21.14 -11.84 -1.53
C GLY A 236 -20.36 -12.50 -0.40
N THR A 237 -20.92 -13.60 0.11
CA THR A 237 -20.33 -14.34 1.23
C THR A 237 -19.31 -15.36 0.75
N THR A 238 -18.20 -15.52 1.47
CA THR A 238 -17.34 -16.70 1.33
C THR A 238 -18.16 -17.97 1.59
N THR A 239 -17.73 -19.11 1.04
CA THR A 239 -18.42 -20.39 1.23
C THR A 239 -18.38 -20.88 2.67
N ASP A 240 -17.47 -20.33 3.48
CA ASP A 240 -17.08 -20.83 4.80
C ASP A 240 -17.05 -19.71 5.82
N ARG A 241 -17.52 -19.98 7.03
CA ARG A 241 -17.72 -18.99 8.12
C ARG A 241 -18.61 -17.79 7.80
N GLY A 242 -19.10 -17.63 6.56
CA GLY A 242 -20.03 -16.56 6.23
C GLY A 242 -19.39 -15.18 6.27
N ASP A 243 -18.08 -15.07 6.06
CA ASP A 243 -17.43 -13.77 5.86
C ASP A 243 -18.09 -13.11 4.64
N ILE A 244 -18.49 -11.85 4.78
CA ILE A 244 -19.30 -11.14 3.78
C ILE A 244 -18.46 -10.04 3.16
N SER A 245 -18.32 -10.08 1.84
CA SER A 245 -18.03 -8.88 1.05
C SER A 245 -19.33 -8.10 0.91
N VAL A 246 -19.29 -6.83 1.31
CA VAL A 246 -20.39 -5.89 1.10
C VAL A 246 -20.07 -4.98 -0.08
N THR A 247 -21.10 -4.48 -0.74
CA THR A 247 -20.91 -3.66 -1.96
C THR A 247 -20.04 -2.43 -1.68
N GLY A 248 -18.86 -2.38 -2.27
CA GLY A 248 -17.87 -1.32 -2.02
C GLY A 248 -16.47 -1.79 -2.42
N ALA A 249 -15.44 -1.04 -2.02
CA ALA A 249 -14.06 -1.51 -2.10
C ALA A 249 -13.83 -2.51 -0.96
N ASP A 250 -13.53 -3.77 -1.29
CA ASP A 250 -13.29 -4.80 -0.28
C ASP A 250 -11.85 -4.73 0.24
N GLU A 251 -11.65 -5.16 1.49
CA GLU A 251 -10.34 -5.43 2.07
C GLU A 251 -10.21 -6.90 2.46
N ILE A 252 -9.09 -7.52 2.07
CA ILE A 252 -8.67 -8.85 2.50
C ILE A 252 -7.50 -8.71 3.45
N ARG A 253 -7.66 -9.26 4.66
CA ARG A 253 -6.65 -9.32 5.72
C ARG A 253 -6.21 -10.75 5.98
N PHE A 254 -4.99 -10.94 6.49
CA PHE A 254 -4.48 -12.26 6.87
C PHE A 254 -4.38 -12.41 8.39
N ASN A 255 -4.82 -13.57 8.88
CA ASN A 255 -4.67 -13.97 10.27
C ASN A 255 -3.71 -15.16 10.39
N GLY A 256 -2.48 -14.91 10.86
CA GLY A 256 -1.49 -15.96 11.10
C GLY A 256 -0.93 -16.64 9.84
N VAL A 257 -1.38 -16.25 8.65
CA VAL A 257 -0.88 -16.72 7.36
C VAL A 257 0.22 -15.79 6.87
N THR A 258 1.42 -16.34 6.62
CA THR A 258 2.58 -15.60 6.10
C THR A 258 3.03 -16.07 4.72
N LEU A 259 2.50 -17.21 4.26
CA LEU A 259 2.80 -17.81 2.97
C LEU A 259 1.53 -18.45 2.40
N VAL A 260 1.21 -18.15 1.15
CA VAL A 260 0.19 -18.77 0.32
C VAL A 260 0.87 -19.30 -0.95
N THR A 261 0.91 -20.63 -1.09
CA THR A 261 1.50 -21.29 -2.26
C THR A 261 0.40 -21.74 -3.22
N LEU A 262 0.30 -21.08 -4.37
CA LEU A 262 -0.73 -21.29 -5.38
C LEU A 262 -0.40 -22.48 -6.29
N ASN A 263 -1.35 -23.39 -6.45
CA ASN A 263 -1.29 -24.54 -7.35
C ASN A 263 -2.54 -24.70 -8.24
N ALA A 264 -3.63 -23.99 -7.94
CA ALA A 264 -4.90 -24.04 -8.66
C ALA A 264 -5.03 -23.01 -9.80
N GLY A 265 -3.99 -22.21 -10.06
CA GLY A 265 -3.94 -21.24 -11.14
C GLY A 265 -3.99 -19.78 -10.66
N GLN A 266 -4.15 -18.86 -11.61
CA GLN A 266 -4.18 -17.42 -11.34
C GLN A 266 -5.32 -17.04 -10.38
N LEU A 267 -5.10 -15.96 -9.63
CA LEU A 267 -6.13 -15.24 -8.88
C LEU A 267 -6.67 -14.11 -9.75
N VAL A 268 -7.99 -14.04 -9.92
CA VAL A 268 -8.64 -13.01 -10.74
C VAL A 268 -9.35 -12.02 -9.82
N ILE A 269 -9.10 -10.73 -10.03
CA ILE A 269 -9.73 -9.63 -9.31
C ILE A 269 -10.61 -8.87 -10.30
N SER A 270 -11.90 -8.79 -10.01
CA SER A 270 -12.92 -8.16 -10.87
C SER A 270 -13.68 -7.01 -10.22
N GLU A 271 -13.52 -6.80 -8.93
CA GLU A 271 -14.05 -5.67 -8.18
C GLU A 271 -12.90 -4.98 -7.42
N GLU A 272 -13.11 -3.72 -7.03
CA GLU A 272 -12.11 -2.93 -6.30
C GLU A 272 -11.69 -3.65 -5.01
N LEU A 273 -10.37 -3.78 -4.82
CA LEU A 273 -9.86 -4.67 -3.78
C LEU A 273 -8.53 -4.18 -3.21
N THR A 274 -8.45 -4.17 -1.88
CA THR A 274 -7.21 -4.12 -1.11
C THR A 274 -6.87 -5.50 -0.59
N ILE A 275 -5.64 -5.95 -0.81
CA ILE A 275 -5.09 -7.16 -0.17
C ILE A 275 -3.94 -6.71 0.71
N THR A 276 -4.12 -6.83 2.03
CA THR A 276 -3.17 -6.31 3.03
C THR A 276 -2.68 -7.39 3.98
N GLY A 277 -1.37 -7.42 4.20
CA GLY A 277 -0.73 -8.20 5.26
C GLY A 277 -0.87 -7.59 6.66
N GLY A 278 -1.43 -6.38 6.79
CA GLY A 278 -1.66 -5.71 8.07
C GLY A 278 -0.38 -5.48 8.87
N GLY A 279 0.71 -5.05 8.21
CA GLY A 279 2.04 -4.89 8.79
C GLY A 279 2.91 -6.16 8.81
N THR A 280 2.35 -7.32 8.44
CA THR A 280 3.11 -8.57 8.26
C THR A 280 3.26 -8.86 6.78
N ASN A 281 4.49 -9.02 6.28
CA ASN A 281 4.70 -9.36 4.88
C ASN A 281 4.19 -10.77 4.56
N VAL A 282 3.11 -10.87 3.77
CA VAL A 282 2.53 -12.15 3.33
C VAL A 282 3.05 -12.51 1.93
N THR A 283 3.70 -13.67 1.81
CA THR A 283 4.19 -14.17 0.51
C THR A 283 3.09 -14.93 -0.21
N ILE A 284 2.79 -14.54 -1.46
CA ILE A 284 1.84 -15.17 -2.36
C ILE A 284 2.62 -15.61 -3.59
N GLU A 285 2.87 -16.91 -3.68
CA GLU A 285 3.79 -17.47 -4.68
C GLU A 285 3.16 -18.59 -5.49
N ARG A 286 3.59 -18.75 -6.74
CA ARG A 286 3.26 -19.94 -7.53
C ARG A 286 4.09 -21.13 -7.07
N ASP A 287 3.45 -22.28 -6.86
CA ASP A 287 4.14 -23.56 -6.71
C ASP A 287 4.98 -23.85 -7.96
N ALA A 288 6.28 -24.04 -7.78
CA ALA A 288 7.21 -24.33 -8.87
C ALA A 288 6.87 -25.62 -9.64
N SER A 289 6.17 -26.57 -9.01
CA SER A 289 5.71 -27.82 -9.60
C SER A 289 4.37 -27.71 -10.35
N ALA A 290 3.61 -26.64 -10.10
CA ALA A 290 2.37 -26.38 -10.83
C ALA A 290 2.67 -25.96 -12.27
N SER A 291 1.65 -26.03 -13.13
CA SER A 291 1.73 -25.46 -14.47
C SER A 291 2.07 -23.96 -14.43
N ASP A 292 2.64 -23.45 -15.51
CA ASP A 292 2.94 -22.03 -15.64
C ASP A 292 1.63 -21.20 -15.63
N PHE A 293 1.48 -20.32 -14.65
CA PHE A 293 0.46 -19.27 -14.61
C PHE A 293 0.99 -17.98 -13.97
N ARG A 294 0.32 -16.85 -14.24
CA ARG A 294 0.56 -15.58 -13.53
C ARG A 294 -0.11 -15.56 -12.16
N ILE A 295 0.41 -14.80 -11.20
CA ILE A 295 -0.21 -14.73 -9.86
C ILE A 295 -1.56 -14.01 -9.93
N PHE A 296 -1.58 -12.75 -10.36
CA PHE A 296 -2.77 -11.91 -10.37
C PHE A 296 -3.19 -11.45 -11.77
N GLY A 297 -4.48 -11.52 -12.04
CA GLY A 297 -5.13 -10.89 -13.18
C GLY A 297 -6.20 -9.90 -12.73
N VAL A 298 -5.97 -8.61 -12.94
CA VAL A 298 -6.91 -7.54 -12.57
C VAL A 298 -7.72 -7.11 -13.78
N SER A 299 -9.04 -7.00 -13.60
CA SER A 299 -10.00 -6.68 -14.64
C SER A 299 -9.98 -5.18 -15.03
N ALA A 300 -10.77 -4.79 -16.02
CA ALA A 300 -10.73 -3.43 -16.55
C ALA A 300 -11.34 -2.42 -15.58
N ASN A 301 -10.63 -1.31 -15.35
CA ASN A 301 -11.06 -0.22 -14.45
C ASN A 301 -11.29 -0.68 -13.00
N VAL A 302 -10.58 -1.71 -12.55
CA VAL A 302 -10.63 -2.21 -11.18
C VAL A 302 -9.37 -1.73 -10.45
N PRO A 303 -9.46 -0.72 -9.57
CA PRO A 303 -8.34 -0.35 -8.72
C PRO A 303 -7.97 -1.52 -7.82
N THR A 304 -6.68 -1.79 -7.65
CA THR A 304 -6.21 -2.84 -6.75
C THR A 304 -5.01 -2.37 -5.97
N THR A 305 -5.11 -2.46 -4.65
CA THR A 305 -4.03 -2.16 -3.72
C THR A 305 -3.47 -3.45 -3.14
N PHE A 306 -2.15 -3.55 -3.15
CA PHE A 306 -1.39 -4.61 -2.49
C PHE A 306 -0.53 -3.95 -1.42
N GLU A 307 -0.75 -4.34 -0.16
CA GLU A 307 -0.04 -3.78 0.99
C GLU A 307 0.59 -4.88 1.82
N ASP A 308 1.87 -4.71 2.20
CA ASP A 308 2.62 -5.72 2.97
C ASP A 308 2.52 -7.14 2.38
N VAL A 309 2.66 -7.25 1.05
CA VAL A 309 2.67 -8.55 0.36
C VAL A 309 3.89 -8.74 -0.52
N THR A 310 4.29 -10.00 -0.68
CA THR A 310 5.29 -10.43 -1.66
C THR A 310 4.63 -11.28 -2.73
N ILE A 311 4.72 -10.88 -3.99
CA ILE A 311 4.13 -11.55 -5.16
C ILE A 311 5.26 -12.18 -5.98
N SER A 312 5.32 -13.52 -6.04
CA SER A 312 6.49 -14.20 -6.60
C SER A 312 6.24 -15.49 -7.39
N GLY A 313 7.23 -15.88 -8.18
CA GLY A 313 7.26 -17.16 -8.90
C GLY A 313 6.27 -17.29 -10.06
N GLY A 314 5.48 -16.24 -10.33
CA GLY A 314 4.54 -16.20 -11.44
C GLY A 314 5.26 -16.39 -12.77
N LYS A 315 4.70 -17.24 -13.63
CA LYS A 315 5.32 -17.61 -14.91
C LYS A 315 4.27 -17.82 -15.97
N ILE A 316 4.36 -17.10 -17.09
CA ILE A 316 3.38 -17.23 -18.18
C ILE A 316 4.04 -17.01 -19.54
N GLY A 317 3.59 -17.69 -20.58
CA GLY A 317 4.03 -17.40 -21.96
C GLY A 317 3.52 -16.06 -22.54
N GLY A 318 2.58 -15.41 -21.85
CA GLY A 318 1.97 -14.14 -22.26
C GLY A 318 2.60 -12.94 -21.55
N VAL A 319 1.74 -12.01 -21.11
CA VAL A 319 2.13 -10.79 -20.39
C VAL A 319 1.82 -10.89 -18.89
N GLY A 320 2.57 -10.13 -18.08
CA GLY A 320 2.37 -9.99 -16.63
C GLY A 320 2.62 -11.31 -15.90
N GLY A 321 3.88 -11.60 -15.57
CA GLY A 321 4.24 -12.81 -14.83
C GLY A 321 3.72 -12.79 -13.40
N GLY A 322 3.96 -11.69 -12.67
CA GLY A 322 3.37 -11.47 -11.36
C GLY A 322 1.95 -10.94 -11.48
N ILE A 323 1.82 -9.73 -12.02
CA ILE A 323 0.56 -9.00 -12.14
C ILE A 323 0.30 -8.65 -13.61
N ARG A 324 -0.90 -8.97 -14.11
CA ARG A 324 -1.44 -8.38 -15.35
C ARG A 324 -2.69 -7.56 -15.00
N SER A 325 -2.61 -6.23 -15.18
CA SER A 325 -3.70 -5.33 -14.84
C SER A 325 -4.29 -4.56 -16.02
N SER A 326 -5.62 -4.45 -16.01
CA SER A 326 -6.37 -3.48 -16.80
C SER A 326 -7.05 -2.41 -15.92
N GLY A 327 -6.74 -2.36 -14.63
CA GLY A 327 -7.10 -1.34 -13.64
C GLY A 327 -5.85 -0.74 -12.97
N ASP A 328 -6.01 0.30 -12.17
CA ASP A 328 -4.85 0.94 -11.50
C ASP A 328 -4.25 -0.03 -10.46
N VAL A 329 -2.93 -0.08 -10.37
CA VAL A 329 -2.20 -0.94 -9.43
C VAL A 329 -1.42 -0.08 -8.45
N THR A 330 -1.70 -0.25 -7.17
CA THR A 330 -0.98 0.39 -6.08
C THR A 330 -0.24 -0.67 -5.26
N LEU A 331 1.07 -0.48 -5.07
CA LEU A 331 1.91 -1.28 -4.19
C LEU A 331 2.37 -0.42 -3.02
N ILE A 332 2.09 -0.86 -1.79
CA ILE A 332 2.51 -0.20 -0.54
C ILE A 332 3.30 -1.21 0.27
N ASN A 333 4.53 -0.86 0.67
CA ASN A 333 5.39 -1.74 1.47
C ASN A 333 5.52 -3.17 0.90
N SER A 334 5.38 -3.33 -0.41
CA SER A 334 5.18 -4.62 -1.07
C SER A 334 6.32 -4.98 -2.01
N THR A 335 6.46 -6.27 -2.31
CA THR A 335 7.50 -6.80 -3.20
C THR A 335 6.89 -7.58 -4.36
N VAL A 336 7.28 -7.27 -5.61
CA VAL A 336 7.00 -8.12 -6.78
C VAL A 336 8.32 -8.70 -7.26
N SER A 337 8.55 -10.01 -7.08
CA SER A 337 9.86 -10.59 -7.35
C SER A 337 9.90 -11.97 -7.96
N GLY A 338 10.95 -12.26 -8.73
CA GLY A 338 11.17 -13.59 -9.31
C GLY A 338 10.08 -14.05 -10.29
N ASN A 339 9.35 -13.11 -10.89
CA ASN A 339 8.30 -13.42 -11.86
C ASN A 339 8.84 -13.40 -13.30
N SER A 340 8.20 -14.15 -14.20
CA SER A 340 8.62 -14.26 -15.59
C SER A 340 7.45 -14.23 -16.58
N SER A 341 7.64 -13.53 -17.69
CA SER A 341 6.70 -13.52 -18.81
C SER A 341 7.39 -13.78 -20.15
N GLY A 342 6.73 -14.52 -21.04
CA GLY A 342 7.24 -14.81 -22.39
C GLY A 342 7.15 -13.61 -23.34
N SER A 343 6.31 -12.62 -23.00
CA SER A 343 6.16 -11.35 -23.71
C SER A 343 6.57 -10.21 -22.76
N GLN A 344 5.70 -9.23 -22.51
CA GLN A 344 6.02 -8.01 -21.76
C GLN A 344 5.65 -8.11 -20.28
N GLY A 345 6.30 -7.31 -19.44
CA GLY A 345 5.97 -7.19 -18.01
C GLY A 345 6.27 -8.47 -17.24
N GLY A 346 7.54 -8.70 -16.91
CA GLY A 346 7.94 -9.88 -16.13
C GLY A 346 7.32 -9.85 -14.74
N GLY A 347 7.49 -8.73 -14.03
CA GLY A 347 6.83 -8.44 -12.76
C GLY A 347 5.40 -7.96 -12.99
N ILE A 348 5.27 -6.77 -13.57
CA ILE A 348 4.00 -6.05 -13.71
C ILE A 348 3.79 -5.67 -15.18
N PHE A 349 2.65 -6.08 -15.72
CA PHE A 349 2.09 -5.52 -16.96
C PHE A 349 0.83 -4.74 -16.60
N SER A 350 0.76 -3.46 -16.98
CA SER A 350 -0.44 -2.64 -16.77
C SER A 350 -0.87 -1.87 -18.02
N ASN A 351 -2.17 -1.80 -18.26
CA ASN A 351 -2.80 -0.85 -19.21
C ASN A 351 -3.27 0.43 -18.51
N ARG A 352 -2.91 0.60 -17.24
CA ARG A 352 -3.36 1.64 -16.31
C ARG A 352 -2.21 2.13 -15.42
N GLU A 353 -2.50 3.06 -14.51
CA GLU A 353 -1.45 3.62 -13.65
C GLU A 353 -0.82 2.53 -12.77
N VAL A 354 0.47 2.71 -12.48
CA VAL A 354 1.21 1.86 -11.54
C VAL A 354 1.91 2.77 -10.54
N THR A 355 1.53 2.63 -9.27
CA THR A 355 2.07 3.43 -8.16
C THR A 355 2.76 2.52 -7.15
N LEU A 356 4.01 2.87 -6.81
CA LEU A 356 4.81 2.18 -5.81
C LEU A 356 5.19 3.14 -4.70
N THR A 357 4.85 2.78 -3.47
CA THR A 357 5.26 3.47 -2.25
C THR A 357 5.98 2.49 -1.34
N ASN A 358 7.23 2.82 -0.96
CA ASN A 358 8.08 1.96 -0.12
C ASN A 358 8.17 0.51 -0.63
N SER A 359 8.10 0.31 -1.94
CA SER A 359 7.91 -1.01 -2.55
C SER A 359 9.10 -1.41 -3.41
N THR A 360 9.23 -2.72 -3.66
CA THR A 360 10.32 -3.30 -4.45
C THR A 360 9.80 -4.13 -5.62
N VAL A 361 10.34 -3.91 -6.82
CA VAL A 361 10.14 -4.79 -7.98
C VAL A 361 11.49 -5.35 -8.41
N SER A 362 11.73 -6.63 -8.16
CA SER A 362 13.07 -7.19 -8.32
C SER A 362 13.19 -8.60 -8.91
N GLY A 363 14.28 -8.85 -9.63
CA GLY A 363 14.55 -10.21 -10.14
C GLY A 363 13.50 -10.74 -11.12
N ASN A 364 12.75 -9.85 -11.79
CA ASN A 364 11.73 -10.25 -12.75
C ASN A 364 12.27 -10.27 -14.18
N SER A 365 11.70 -11.11 -15.04
CA SER A 365 12.18 -11.31 -16.42
C SER A 365 11.07 -11.30 -17.48
N ALA A 366 11.33 -10.65 -18.61
CA ALA A 366 10.41 -10.55 -19.74
C ALA A 366 11.09 -10.95 -21.06
N GLY A 367 10.37 -11.67 -21.92
CA GLY A 367 10.78 -11.95 -23.31
C GLY A 367 10.66 -10.74 -24.25
N GLY A 368 9.84 -9.76 -23.88
CA GLY A 368 9.65 -8.46 -24.53
C GLY A 368 10.03 -7.31 -23.58
N GLU A 369 9.39 -6.15 -23.69
CA GLU A 369 9.71 -4.98 -22.86
C GLU A 369 9.25 -5.07 -21.41
N GLY A 370 9.95 -4.34 -20.52
CA GLY A 370 9.58 -4.20 -19.11
C GLY A 370 9.85 -5.47 -18.32
N GLY A 371 11.11 -5.76 -18.03
CA GLY A 371 11.48 -6.91 -17.19
C GLY A 371 10.82 -6.81 -15.82
N GLY A 372 10.93 -5.65 -15.17
CA GLY A 372 10.21 -5.33 -13.95
C GLY A 372 8.78 -4.87 -14.23
N ILE A 373 8.65 -3.67 -14.81
CA ILE A 373 7.38 -2.97 -15.01
C ILE A 373 7.23 -2.59 -16.49
N ILE A 374 6.06 -2.85 -17.05
CA ILE A 374 5.58 -2.15 -18.25
C ILE A 374 4.22 -1.51 -18.01
N SER A 375 4.07 -0.24 -18.40
CA SER A 375 2.78 0.44 -18.45
C SER A 375 2.49 1.06 -19.82
N PHE A 376 1.29 0.79 -20.32
CA PHE A 376 0.71 1.45 -21.51
C PHE A 376 -0.21 2.62 -21.17
N ALA A 377 -0.18 3.08 -19.92
CA ALA A 377 -1.04 4.14 -19.40
C ALA A 377 -0.38 5.52 -19.37
N THR A 378 -1.02 6.45 -18.66
CA THR A 378 -0.58 7.84 -18.48
C THR A 378 0.62 8.00 -17.56
N ALA A 379 0.81 7.13 -16.55
CA ALA A 379 1.86 7.30 -15.56
C ALA A 379 2.37 6.00 -14.92
N VAL A 380 3.65 6.03 -14.50
CA VAL A 380 4.27 5.15 -13.52
C VAL A 380 4.95 6.01 -12.45
N SER A 381 4.58 5.81 -11.19
CA SER A 381 5.00 6.67 -10.08
C SER A 381 5.67 5.86 -8.98
N LEU A 382 6.90 6.23 -8.62
CA LEU A 382 7.69 5.59 -7.57
C LEU A 382 8.05 6.60 -6.49
N THR A 383 7.71 6.28 -5.23
CA THR A 383 8.11 7.03 -4.05
C THR A 383 8.80 6.09 -3.07
N ASN A 384 10.02 6.43 -2.64
CA ASN A 384 10.83 5.62 -1.72
C ASN A 384 10.96 4.15 -2.15
N SER A 385 10.97 3.88 -3.46
CA SER A 385 10.81 2.54 -4.00
C SER A 385 12.02 2.10 -4.82
N THR A 386 12.17 0.79 -5.00
CA THR A 386 13.31 0.17 -5.69
C THR A 386 12.85 -0.70 -6.85
N VAL A 387 13.44 -0.53 -8.03
CA VAL A 387 13.30 -1.46 -9.16
C VAL A 387 14.67 -2.02 -9.50
N SER A 388 14.92 -3.30 -9.21
CA SER A 388 16.28 -3.84 -9.31
C SER A 388 16.45 -5.26 -9.80
N GLY A 389 17.56 -5.54 -10.49
CA GLY A 389 17.87 -6.91 -10.91
C GLY A 389 16.87 -7.48 -11.93
N ASN A 390 16.10 -6.64 -12.63
CA ASN A 390 15.14 -7.10 -13.62
C ASN A 390 15.77 -7.18 -15.02
N SER A 391 15.28 -8.09 -15.85
CA SER A 391 15.85 -8.34 -17.19
C SER A 391 14.80 -8.38 -18.30
N SER A 392 15.11 -7.77 -19.44
CA SER A 392 14.28 -7.77 -20.65
C SER A 392 15.08 -8.28 -21.85
N ASN A 393 14.49 -9.14 -22.67
CA ASN A 393 15.09 -9.55 -23.94
C ASN A 393 14.91 -8.50 -25.06
N SER A 394 14.10 -7.47 -24.82
CA SER A 394 13.94 -6.29 -25.68
C SER A 394 14.52 -5.09 -24.94
N ALA A 395 13.68 -4.10 -24.62
CA ALA A 395 14.06 -2.85 -23.97
C ALA A 395 13.41 -2.67 -22.59
N GLY A 396 13.91 -1.72 -21.80
CA GLY A 396 13.35 -1.38 -20.48
C GLY A 396 13.49 -2.55 -19.50
N GLY A 397 14.73 -2.87 -19.12
CA GLY A 397 15.01 -3.98 -18.19
C GLY A 397 14.27 -3.79 -16.86
N GLY A 398 14.37 -2.59 -16.28
CA GLY A 398 13.64 -2.21 -15.08
C GLY A 398 12.21 -1.76 -15.41
N ILE A 399 12.10 -0.62 -16.09
CA ILE A 399 10.83 0.07 -16.36
C ILE A 399 10.72 0.37 -17.86
N ALA A 400 9.58 0.06 -18.45
CA ALA A 400 9.15 0.57 -19.75
C ALA A 400 7.80 1.28 -19.60
N SER A 401 7.67 2.52 -20.05
CA SER A 401 6.40 3.25 -19.98
C SER A 401 6.14 4.09 -21.22
N ILE A 402 4.90 4.02 -21.72
CA ILE A 402 4.43 4.91 -22.78
C ILE A 402 4.10 6.30 -22.22
N GLY A 403 3.51 6.38 -21.03
CA GLY A 403 3.22 7.63 -20.33
C GLY A 403 4.36 8.12 -19.45
N ALA A 404 4.10 9.15 -18.64
CA ALA A 404 5.09 9.77 -17.77
C ALA A 404 5.68 8.78 -16.76
N VAL A 405 6.92 8.99 -16.37
CA VAL A 405 7.57 8.22 -15.29
C VAL A 405 8.11 9.21 -14.27
N THR A 406 7.71 9.06 -13.01
CA THR A 406 8.14 9.92 -11.91
C THR A 406 8.77 9.10 -10.80
N LEU A 407 10.01 9.44 -10.44
CA LEU A 407 10.74 8.85 -9.33
C LEU A 407 11.06 9.92 -8.30
N THR A 408 10.63 9.69 -7.06
CA THR A 408 10.97 10.52 -5.90
C THR A 408 11.64 9.65 -4.84
N ASN A 409 12.84 10.04 -4.41
CA ASN A 409 13.62 9.30 -3.41
C ASN A 409 13.75 7.79 -3.74
N SER A 410 13.85 7.44 -5.03
CA SER A 410 13.73 6.07 -5.52
C SER A 410 14.98 5.60 -6.24
N SER A 411 15.12 4.28 -6.41
CA SER A 411 16.28 3.66 -7.06
C SER A 411 15.87 2.72 -8.19
N VAL A 412 16.56 2.82 -9.33
CA VAL A 412 16.48 1.85 -10.43
C VAL A 412 17.87 1.29 -10.68
N SER A 413 18.11 0.04 -10.29
CA SER A 413 19.47 -0.49 -10.28
C SER A 413 19.67 -1.93 -10.76
N ASN A 414 20.83 -2.20 -11.34
CA ASN A 414 21.21 -3.56 -11.77
C ASN A 414 20.20 -4.21 -12.73
N ASN A 415 19.46 -3.41 -13.51
CA ASN A 415 18.53 -3.93 -14.50
C ASN A 415 19.22 -4.06 -15.87
N SER A 416 18.78 -5.02 -16.66
CA SER A 416 19.41 -5.35 -17.94
C SER A 416 18.41 -5.46 -19.09
N ALA A 417 18.81 -4.99 -20.26
CA ALA A 417 18.05 -5.13 -21.50
C ALA A 417 18.98 -5.54 -22.66
N ASN A 418 18.57 -6.50 -23.48
CA ASN A 418 19.38 -6.91 -24.63
C ASN A 418 19.46 -5.83 -25.72
N THR A 419 18.49 -4.91 -25.79
CA THR A 419 18.50 -3.81 -26.74
C THR A 419 18.71 -2.48 -26.01
N ASP A 420 17.65 -1.72 -25.73
CA ASP A 420 17.73 -0.34 -25.26
C ASP A 420 17.27 -0.23 -23.80
N ALA A 421 17.73 0.80 -23.08
CA ALA A 421 17.23 1.12 -21.74
C ALA A 421 17.34 -0.04 -20.75
N GLY A 422 18.54 -0.27 -20.22
CA GLY A 422 18.76 -1.27 -19.17
C GLY A 422 17.90 -0.96 -17.94
N GLY A 423 17.91 0.30 -17.49
CA GLY A 423 17.07 0.78 -16.40
C GLY A 423 15.68 1.22 -16.87
N ILE A 424 15.59 2.40 -17.47
CA ILE A 424 14.30 3.07 -17.76
C ILE A 424 14.16 3.39 -19.25
N LEU A 425 13.11 2.85 -19.88
CA LEU A 425 12.62 3.28 -21.18
C LEU A 425 11.38 4.14 -21.00
N ASN A 426 11.40 5.38 -21.49
CA ASN A 426 10.26 6.27 -21.40
C ASN A 426 9.94 6.94 -22.73
N PHE A 427 8.65 7.04 -23.06
CA PHE A 427 8.17 7.70 -24.29
C PHE A 427 7.54 9.07 -24.06
N ASP A 428 7.28 9.43 -22.81
CA ASP A 428 6.75 10.74 -22.39
C ASP A 428 7.80 11.47 -21.53
N VAL A 429 7.37 12.36 -20.62
CA VAL A 429 8.23 13.06 -19.68
C VAL A 429 8.71 12.10 -18.58
N LEU A 430 10.03 12.07 -18.37
CA LEU A 430 10.69 11.34 -17.30
C LEU A 430 11.21 12.31 -16.25
N THR A 431 10.72 12.22 -15.01
CA THR A 431 11.14 13.08 -13.90
C THR A 431 11.79 12.28 -12.78
N LEU A 432 12.99 12.66 -12.38
CA LEU A 432 13.71 12.12 -11.23
C LEU A 432 14.00 13.22 -10.23
N THR A 433 13.58 13.04 -8.99
CA THR A 433 13.89 13.91 -7.86
C THR A 433 14.52 13.09 -6.74
N ASN A 434 15.70 13.51 -6.27
CA ASN A 434 16.44 12.83 -5.20
C ASN A 434 16.61 11.31 -5.46
N SER A 435 16.77 10.91 -6.71
CA SER A 435 16.68 9.51 -7.12
C SER A 435 17.98 9.02 -7.75
N THR A 436 18.17 7.71 -7.79
CA THR A 436 19.39 7.07 -8.31
C THR A 436 19.06 6.07 -9.41
N VAL A 437 19.79 6.13 -10.53
CA VAL A 437 19.77 5.10 -11.58
C VAL A 437 21.18 4.55 -11.73
N SER A 438 21.40 3.28 -11.35
CA SER A 438 22.76 2.76 -11.29
C SER A 438 22.97 1.30 -11.65
N GLY A 439 24.14 0.93 -12.19
CA GLY A 439 24.47 -0.46 -12.48
C GLY A 439 23.61 -1.09 -13.59
N ASN A 440 22.86 -0.29 -14.36
CA ASN A 440 21.98 -0.82 -15.39
C ASN A 440 22.73 -1.01 -16.73
N SER A 441 22.37 -2.04 -17.48
CA SER A 441 23.07 -2.42 -18.71
C SER A 441 22.14 -2.58 -19.91
N ALA A 442 22.47 -1.96 -21.04
CA ALA A 442 21.76 -2.12 -22.32
C ALA A 442 22.70 -2.63 -23.42
N GLY A 443 22.23 -3.55 -24.27
CA GLY A 443 23.01 -4.03 -25.41
C GLY A 443 23.27 -2.98 -26.50
N ASN A 444 22.47 -1.90 -26.55
CA ASN A 444 22.56 -0.87 -27.57
C ASN A 444 22.62 0.56 -26.98
N ILE A 445 21.52 1.19 -26.58
CA ILE A 445 21.54 2.59 -26.12
C ILE A 445 20.85 2.81 -24.76
N GLY A 446 21.32 3.81 -24.01
CA GLY A 446 20.72 4.21 -22.75
C GLY A 446 20.90 3.15 -21.68
N GLY A 447 22.13 2.89 -21.21
CA GLY A 447 22.37 1.85 -20.21
C GLY A 447 21.53 2.08 -18.95
N GLY A 448 21.60 3.30 -18.42
CA GLY A 448 20.76 3.78 -17.32
C GLY A 448 19.35 4.08 -17.80
N MET A 449 19.22 5.00 -18.74
CA MET A 449 17.91 5.45 -19.22
C MET A 449 17.92 5.91 -20.67
N ARG A 450 16.78 5.71 -21.34
CA ARG A 450 16.44 6.28 -22.64
C ARG A 450 15.09 7.01 -22.52
N SER A 451 15.09 8.30 -22.79
CA SER A 451 13.84 9.10 -22.88
C SER A 451 13.59 9.55 -24.31
N ASN A 452 12.40 9.30 -24.85
CA ASN A 452 11.98 9.80 -26.16
C ASN A 452 11.32 11.18 -26.11
N ALA A 453 10.81 11.62 -24.95
CA ALA A 453 10.49 13.01 -24.69
C ALA A 453 11.50 13.59 -23.68
N ASP A 454 11.10 14.61 -22.91
CA ASP A 454 12.01 15.31 -22.02
C ASP A 454 12.38 14.47 -20.78
N ALA A 455 13.63 14.57 -20.37
CA ALA A 455 14.14 13.99 -19.13
C ALA A 455 14.57 15.11 -18.18
N ILE A 456 13.94 15.17 -17.00
CA ILE A 456 14.14 16.22 -16.00
C ILE A 456 14.67 15.58 -14.73
N LEU A 457 15.91 15.90 -14.37
CA LEU A 457 16.60 15.34 -13.22
C LEU A 457 16.96 16.46 -12.23
N THR A 458 16.51 16.34 -10.99
CA THR A 458 16.85 17.25 -9.89
C THR A 458 17.44 16.47 -8.72
N ASN A 459 18.59 16.91 -8.20
CA ASN A 459 19.27 16.28 -7.06
C ASN A 459 19.47 14.76 -7.24
N SER A 460 19.71 14.30 -8.47
CA SER A 460 19.67 12.87 -8.81
C SER A 460 21.02 12.38 -9.31
N THR A 461 21.24 11.07 -9.20
CA THR A 461 22.51 10.43 -9.57
C THR A 461 22.29 9.36 -10.64
N ILE A 462 23.05 9.43 -11.74
CA ILE A 462 23.08 8.38 -12.77
C ILE A 462 24.51 7.84 -12.84
N ALA A 463 24.74 6.61 -12.37
CA ALA A 463 26.10 6.10 -12.24
C ALA A 463 26.30 4.61 -12.53
N ASN A 464 27.50 4.23 -12.94
CA ASN A 464 27.87 2.82 -13.18
C ASN A 464 26.96 2.11 -14.22
N ASN A 465 26.34 2.85 -15.15
CA ASN A 465 25.50 2.25 -16.17
C ASN A 465 26.29 2.01 -17.48
N SER A 466 25.95 0.97 -18.23
CA SER A 466 26.68 0.58 -19.43
C SER A 466 25.77 0.40 -20.65
N ALA A 467 26.18 0.90 -21.81
CA ALA A 467 25.50 0.68 -23.08
C ALA A 467 26.46 0.15 -24.16
N GLY A 468 26.02 -0.78 -25.00
CA GLY A 468 26.84 -1.28 -26.11
C GLY A 468 27.19 -0.21 -27.16
N ASN A 469 26.42 0.87 -27.26
CA ASN A 469 26.59 1.90 -28.28
C ASN A 469 26.58 3.33 -27.71
N HIS A 470 25.45 3.92 -27.32
CA HIS A 470 25.40 5.36 -26.96
C HIS A 470 24.70 5.62 -25.64
N GLY A 471 25.20 6.60 -24.89
CA GLY A 471 24.58 7.07 -23.65
C GLY A 471 24.58 5.97 -22.61
N GLY A 472 25.76 5.64 -22.08
CA GLY A 472 25.88 4.66 -20.98
C GLY A 472 24.96 5.01 -19.81
N GLY A 473 24.95 6.27 -19.39
CA GLY A 473 24.03 6.82 -18.41
C GLY A 473 22.70 7.18 -19.05
N ILE A 474 22.71 8.20 -19.92
CA ILE A 474 21.50 8.79 -20.50
C ILE A 474 21.59 8.83 -22.02
N PHE A 475 20.57 8.28 -22.68
CA PHE A 475 20.26 8.58 -24.08
C PHE A 475 18.99 9.45 -24.17
N GLY A 476 19.16 10.72 -24.50
CA GLY A 476 18.08 11.70 -24.65
C GLY A 476 17.69 11.88 -26.11
N ASN A 477 16.53 11.35 -26.51
CA ASN A 477 15.90 11.72 -27.76
C ASN A 477 15.15 13.06 -27.62
N GLY A 478 14.47 13.33 -26.50
CA GLY A 478 14.02 14.67 -26.13
C GLY A 478 15.09 15.48 -25.40
N ALA A 479 14.71 16.62 -24.81
CA ALA A 479 15.65 17.47 -24.09
C ALA A 479 16.03 16.85 -22.74
N VAL A 480 17.30 16.96 -22.36
CA VAL A 480 17.82 16.49 -21.08
C VAL A 480 18.12 17.71 -20.20
N THR A 481 17.41 17.84 -19.09
CA THR A 481 17.54 18.98 -18.15
C THR A 481 17.96 18.47 -16.78
N LEU A 482 19.16 18.84 -16.36
CA LEU A 482 19.73 18.45 -15.07
C LEU A 482 19.93 19.68 -14.19
N THR A 483 19.50 19.56 -12.94
CA THR A 483 19.77 20.53 -11.87
C THR A 483 20.35 19.78 -10.68
N ASN A 484 21.46 20.26 -10.11
CA ASN A 484 22.06 19.69 -8.89
C ASN A 484 22.34 18.18 -8.97
N SER A 485 22.66 17.66 -10.14
CA SER A 485 22.71 16.21 -10.38
C SER A 485 24.14 15.73 -10.67
N THR A 486 24.37 14.42 -10.54
CA THR A 486 25.68 13.79 -10.80
C THR A 486 25.56 12.66 -11.81
N ILE A 487 26.31 12.73 -12.90
CA ILE A 487 26.39 11.69 -13.93
C ILE A 487 27.82 11.18 -14.02
N ALA A 488 28.08 9.97 -13.51
CA ALA A 488 29.45 9.49 -13.37
C ALA A 488 29.65 7.99 -13.56
N PHE A 489 30.85 7.57 -13.97
CA PHE A 489 31.21 6.16 -14.09
C PHE A 489 30.35 5.35 -15.07
N ASN A 490 29.69 6.03 -16.01
CA ASN A 490 28.91 5.35 -17.03
C ASN A 490 29.77 5.03 -18.26
N GLU A 491 29.48 3.91 -18.93
CA GLU A 491 30.28 3.39 -20.04
C GLU A 491 29.45 3.22 -21.32
N ALA A 492 30.02 3.58 -22.47
CA ALA A 492 29.44 3.31 -23.77
C ALA A 492 30.46 2.72 -24.77
N GLY A 493 30.05 1.69 -25.52
CA GLY A 493 30.85 1.12 -26.62
C GLY A 493 30.95 2.01 -27.87
N GLY A 494 30.16 3.09 -27.93
CA GLY A 494 30.19 4.14 -28.95
C GLY A 494 30.34 5.50 -28.29
N ASN A 495 29.53 6.49 -28.68
CA ASN A 495 29.63 7.87 -28.17
C ASN A 495 28.98 8.07 -26.80
N SER A 496 29.69 8.83 -25.95
CA SER A 496 29.31 9.26 -24.61
C SER A 496 28.85 8.16 -23.65
N GLY A 497 29.71 7.86 -22.67
CA GLY A 497 29.35 7.10 -21.49
C GLY A 497 28.35 7.85 -20.64
N GLY A 498 28.49 9.17 -20.48
CA GLY A 498 27.59 10.00 -19.68
C GLY A 498 26.26 10.27 -20.36
N ILE A 499 26.18 11.36 -21.14
CA ILE A 499 24.94 11.86 -21.74
C ILE A 499 25.10 11.99 -23.27
N TYR A 500 24.32 11.19 -23.99
CA TYR A 500 24.11 11.37 -25.42
C TYR A 500 22.77 12.07 -25.66
N ALA A 501 22.79 13.35 -26.06
CA ALA A 501 21.59 14.16 -26.29
C ALA A 501 21.42 14.48 -27.79
N ARG A 502 20.25 14.16 -28.35
CA ARG A 502 19.90 14.52 -29.73
C ARG A 502 19.28 15.91 -29.88
N ASN A 503 18.67 16.42 -28.82
CA ASN A 503 18.08 17.75 -28.77
C ASN A 503 18.87 18.67 -27.83
N PRO A 504 18.79 20.00 -28.03
CA PRO A 504 19.40 20.97 -27.12
C PRO A 504 18.99 20.71 -25.67
N SER A 505 19.99 20.59 -24.81
CA SER A 505 19.84 20.14 -23.43
C SER A 505 20.47 21.14 -22.46
N SER A 506 20.12 21.06 -21.18
CA SER A 506 20.61 22.01 -20.17
C SER A 506 21.15 21.33 -18.91
N LEU A 507 22.27 21.84 -18.43
CA LEU A 507 22.93 21.37 -17.22
C LEU A 507 23.17 22.58 -16.30
N ASN A 508 22.61 22.55 -15.10
CA ASN A 508 22.78 23.61 -14.11
C ASN A 508 23.26 23.00 -12.80
N ASN A 509 24.35 23.53 -12.25
CA ASN A 509 24.94 23.05 -10.99
C ASN A 509 25.14 21.51 -10.97
N THR A 510 25.65 20.95 -12.06
CA THR A 510 25.70 19.50 -12.29
C THR A 510 27.14 19.03 -12.46
N ILE A 511 27.42 17.79 -12.05
CA ILE A 511 28.72 17.14 -12.25
C ILE A 511 28.55 16.05 -13.31
N VAL A 512 29.34 16.10 -14.38
CA VAL A 512 29.46 15.01 -15.37
C VAL A 512 30.92 14.63 -15.49
N SER A 513 31.30 13.47 -14.96
CA SER A 513 32.71 13.09 -14.86
C SER A 513 32.93 11.59 -14.79
N ASN A 514 34.15 11.14 -15.08
CA ASN A 514 34.56 9.74 -14.98
C ASN A 514 33.70 8.79 -15.82
N ASN A 515 33.03 9.29 -16.86
CA ASN A 515 32.36 8.44 -17.83
C ASN A 515 33.34 8.01 -18.91
N SER A 516 33.12 6.83 -19.50
CA SER A 516 33.99 6.24 -20.52
C SER A 516 33.21 5.98 -21.81
N ALA A 517 33.88 6.19 -22.94
CA ALA A 517 33.34 5.93 -24.27
C ALA A 517 34.46 5.45 -25.18
N VAL A 518 34.21 4.43 -26.00
CA VAL A 518 35.14 4.05 -27.08
C VAL A 518 35.08 5.06 -28.24
N GLY A 519 33.91 5.66 -28.47
CA GLY A 519 33.71 6.74 -29.43
C GLY A 519 34.19 8.09 -28.92
N THR A 520 33.47 9.16 -29.27
CA THR A 520 33.82 10.52 -28.84
C THR A 520 32.99 10.97 -27.62
N GLY A 521 33.50 11.98 -26.91
CA GLY A 521 32.75 12.71 -25.89
C GLY A 521 32.33 11.88 -24.69
N SER A 522 33.28 11.30 -23.97
CA SER A 522 33.00 10.33 -22.89
C SER A 522 31.97 10.81 -21.88
N ASP A 523 31.97 12.10 -21.53
CA ASP A 523 30.96 12.69 -20.65
C ASP A 523 29.73 13.21 -21.39
N LEU A 524 29.91 13.94 -22.49
CA LEU A 524 28.82 14.59 -23.22
C LEU A 524 28.95 14.44 -24.74
N SER A 525 27.82 14.19 -25.40
CA SER A 525 27.66 14.29 -26.85
C SER A 525 26.35 15.02 -27.21
N GLY A 526 26.44 16.08 -28.01
CA GLY A 526 25.28 16.90 -28.41
C GLY A 526 25.46 18.40 -28.17
N THR A 527 24.35 19.14 -28.10
CA THR A 527 24.35 20.60 -27.85
C THR A 527 23.81 20.90 -26.46
N PHE A 528 24.56 21.65 -25.66
CA PHE A 528 24.22 21.92 -24.26
C PHE A 528 24.36 23.40 -23.90
N THR A 529 23.39 23.91 -23.15
CA THR A 529 23.54 25.12 -22.33
C THR A 529 23.93 24.69 -20.93
N VAL A 530 25.15 25.02 -20.52
CA VAL A 530 25.74 24.56 -19.26
C VAL A 530 26.04 25.78 -18.39
N ASN A 531 25.55 25.80 -17.15
CA ASN A 531 25.88 26.83 -16.17
C ASN A 531 26.33 26.24 -14.83
N SER A 532 27.33 26.85 -14.22
CA SER A 532 27.81 26.50 -12.87
C SER A 532 28.11 25.01 -12.68
N SER A 533 28.57 24.31 -13.74
CA SER A 533 28.71 22.85 -13.74
C SER A 533 30.16 22.41 -13.94
N LEU A 534 30.47 21.18 -13.50
CA LEU A 534 31.77 20.53 -13.73
C LEU A 534 31.63 19.45 -14.79
N ILE A 535 32.43 19.51 -15.84
CA ILE A 535 32.47 18.50 -16.92
C ILE A 535 33.92 18.07 -17.15
N LEU A 536 34.26 16.80 -16.90
CA LEU A 536 35.64 16.35 -17.06
C LEU A 536 36.08 16.33 -18.53
N ASN A 537 35.26 15.82 -19.44
CA ASN A 537 35.56 15.68 -20.86
C ASN A 537 34.44 16.27 -21.76
N PRO A 538 34.54 17.56 -22.15
CA PRO A 538 33.53 18.22 -22.97
C PRO A 538 33.65 17.94 -24.48
N ASN A 539 34.65 17.18 -24.94
CA ASN A 539 35.09 17.19 -26.35
C ASN A 539 34.09 16.63 -27.38
N GLY A 540 32.97 16.02 -26.96
CA GLY A 540 31.89 15.59 -27.85
C GLY A 540 30.70 16.54 -27.93
N ALA A 541 30.73 17.65 -27.20
CA ALA A 541 29.61 18.56 -27.06
C ALA A 541 29.91 19.96 -27.58
N THR A 542 28.89 20.59 -28.17
CA THR A 542 28.86 22.05 -28.35
C THR A 542 28.25 22.67 -27.10
N ILE A 543 29.04 23.47 -26.38
CA ILE A 543 28.66 24.02 -25.07
C ILE A 543 28.55 25.54 -25.13
N ALA A 544 27.41 26.06 -24.67
CA ALA A 544 27.18 27.47 -24.35
C ALA A 544 26.95 27.65 -22.84
N GLY A 545 26.87 28.90 -22.37
CA GLY A 545 26.65 29.25 -20.96
C GLY A 545 27.94 29.69 -20.25
N SER A 546 27.89 29.83 -18.92
CA SER A 546 28.99 30.44 -18.16
C SER A 546 29.22 29.79 -16.78
N ASN A 547 30.36 30.12 -16.16
CA ASN A 547 30.76 29.65 -14.82
C ASN A 547 31.02 28.15 -14.70
N ASN A 548 31.49 27.50 -15.76
CA ASN A 548 31.75 26.05 -15.77
C ASN A 548 33.23 25.72 -15.50
N ILE A 549 33.47 24.55 -14.92
CA ILE A 549 34.80 23.96 -14.74
C ILE A 549 34.96 22.79 -15.71
N PHE A 550 36.04 22.79 -16.50
CA PHE A 550 36.34 21.73 -17.47
C PHE A 550 37.67 21.05 -17.17
N GLY A 551 37.77 19.75 -17.45
CA GLY A 551 39.05 19.03 -17.38
C GLY A 551 39.59 18.80 -15.96
N GLN A 552 38.80 19.10 -14.93
CA GLN A 552 39.16 18.87 -13.54
C GLN A 552 38.47 17.63 -13.01
N ASP A 553 39.25 16.71 -12.44
CA ASP A 553 38.71 15.54 -11.75
C ASP A 553 38.05 15.97 -10.43
N PRO A 554 36.75 15.71 -10.22
CA PRO A 554 36.06 15.98 -8.97
C PRO A 554 36.44 15.02 -7.82
N LEU A 555 37.30 14.02 -8.07
CA LEU A 555 37.71 12.99 -7.10
C LEU A 555 36.54 12.18 -6.55
N LEU A 556 35.53 11.95 -7.41
CA LEU A 556 34.42 11.06 -7.09
C LEU A 556 34.92 9.62 -6.94
N GLN A 557 34.22 8.85 -6.10
CA GLN A 557 34.34 7.40 -6.06
C GLN A 557 33.09 6.77 -6.66
N ALA A 558 33.22 5.55 -7.17
CA ALA A 558 32.09 4.78 -7.67
C ALA A 558 31.05 4.61 -6.54
N LEU A 559 29.77 4.69 -6.91
CA LEU A 559 28.68 4.36 -5.99
C LEU A 559 28.81 2.88 -5.61
N ALA A 560 28.82 2.60 -4.29
CA ALA A 560 29.00 1.26 -3.73
C ALA A 560 27.79 0.35 -3.91
#